data_AF-A0A7C1R4I3-F1
#
_entry.id   AF-A0A7C1R4I3-F1
#
_cell.length_a   1.000
_cell.length_b   1.000
_cell.length_c   1.000
_cell.angle_alpha   90.00
_cell.angle_beta   90.00
_cell.angle_gamma   90.00
#
_symmetry.space_group_name_H-M   'P 1'
#
loop_
_entity.id
_entity.type
_entity.pdbx_description
1 polymer ?
#
loop_
_entity_poly.entity_id
_entity_poly.type
_entity_poly.pdbx_seq_one_letter_code
_entity_poly.pdbx_strand_id
1 'polypeptide(L)' 'MDGICDHRNFEANVNVARIEDVMEFMAEIKIKCADCGLDFHFKGVPMGMSYSHPMAEVGCTELRAPIAPGKKL' A
#
# COMPACT_ATOMS: atom_id res chain seq x y z
N MET A 1 1.72 -27.19 -5.84
CA MET A 1 2.58 -26.90 -6.99
C MET A 1 1.86 -25.82 -7.76
N ASP A 2 2.14 -24.56 -7.41
CA ASP A 2 1.59 -23.42 -8.14
C ASP A 2 2.10 -23.48 -9.57
N GLY A 3 1.18 -23.48 -10.53
CA GLY A 3 1.52 -23.33 -11.93
C GLY A 3 2.30 -22.03 -12.12
N ILE A 4 3.21 -22.00 -13.10
CA ILE A 4 3.97 -20.81 -13.46
C ILE A 4 2.98 -19.67 -13.72
N CYS A 5 2.91 -18.72 -12.80
CA CYS A 5 2.10 -17.52 -12.94
C CYS A 5 3.01 -16.38 -13.41
N ASP A 6 2.69 -15.81 -14.57
CA ASP A 6 3.45 -14.68 -15.15
C ASP A 6 3.10 -13.32 -14.52
N HIS A 7 2.13 -13.28 -13.58
CA HIS A 7 1.70 -12.07 -12.89
C HIS A 7 1.31 -10.92 -13.83
N ARG A 8 0.43 -11.18 -14.80
CA ARG A 8 0.01 -10.19 -15.82
C ARG A 8 -1.26 -9.42 -15.45
N ASN A 9 -2.07 -9.96 -14.53
CA ASN A 9 -3.29 -9.32 -14.04
C ASN A 9 -3.15 -8.92 -12.57
N PHE A 10 -3.65 -7.72 -12.23
CA PHE A 10 -3.44 -7.09 -10.93
C PHE A 10 -4.77 -6.65 -10.33
N GLU A 11 -4.92 -6.86 -9.03
CA GLU A 11 -5.98 -6.25 -8.22
C GLU A 11 -5.30 -5.33 -7.20
N ALA A 12 -5.75 -4.08 -7.13
CA ALA A 12 -5.28 -3.11 -6.16
C ALA A 12 -6.42 -2.70 -5.23
N ASN A 13 -6.15 -2.71 -3.92
CA ASN A 13 -7.02 -2.16 -2.90
C ASN A 13 -6.36 -0.93 -2.30
N VAL A 14 -7.12 0.16 -2.21
CA VAL A 14 -6.69 1.40 -1.56
C VAL A 14 -7.72 1.76 -0.51
N ASN A 15 -7.28 1.79 0.74
CA ASN A 15 -8.05 2.36 1.85
C ASN A 15 -7.48 3.74 2.21
N VAL A 16 -8.35 4.64 2.68
CA VAL A 16 -7.94 5.95 3.20
C VAL A 16 -8.26 5.99 4.68
N ALA A 17 -7.23 5.87 5.51
CA ALA A 17 -7.33 6.07 6.94
C ALA A 17 -7.24 7.56 7.28
N ARG A 18 -8.14 8.03 8.14
CA ARG A 18 -8.05 9.33 8.79
C ARG A 18 -7.54 9.12 10.20
N ILE A 19 -6.43 9.76 10.54
CA ILE A 19 -5.77 9.63 11.84
C ILE A 19 -6.11 10.87 12.65
N GLU A 20 -7.20 10.77 13.44
CA GLU A 20 -7.82 11.93 14.09
C GLU A 20 -6.88 12.64 15.08
N ASP A 21 -6.04 11.88 15.80
CA ASP A 21 -5.14 12.42 16.83
C ASP A 21 -4.07 13.38 16.27
N VAL A 22 -3.62 13.15 15.03
CA VAL A 22 -2.59 13.97 14.37
C VAL A 22 -3.14 14.75 13.18
N MET A 23 -4.45 14.66 12.91
CA MET A 23 -5.13 15.25 11.76
C MET A 23 -4.49 14.90 10.40
N GLU A 24 -3.91 13.70 10.30
CA GLU A 24 -3.25 13.22 9.08
C GLU A 24 -4.13 12.23 8.32
N PHE A 25 -3.82 12.04 7.04
CA PHE A 25 -4.45 11.05 6.19
C PHE A 25 -3.41 10.07 5.68
N MET A 26 -3.79 8.80 5.56
CA MET A 26 -2.92 7.75 5.08
C MET A 26 -3.63 6.90 4.04
N ALA A 27 -2.99 6.73 2.88
CA ALA A 27 -3.37 5.72 1.91
C ALA A 27 -2.72 4.39 2.31
N GLU A 28 -3.54 3.37 2.51
CA GLU A 28 -3.12 1.99 2.76
C GLU A 28 -3.38 1.20 1.49
N ILE A 29 -2.31 0.71 0.85
CA ILE A 29 -2.35 0.15 -0.50
C ILE A 29 -1.89 -1.29 -0.45
N LYS A 30 -2.71 -2.20 -0.96
CA LYS A 30 -2.36 -3.61 -1.22
C LYS A 30 -2.51 -3.92 -2.69
N ILE A 31 -1.59 -4.72 -3.21
CA ILE A 31 -1.63 -5.18 -4.60
C ILE A 31 -1.43 -6.68 -4.58
N LYS A 32 -2.30 -7.42 -5.27
CA LYS A 32 -2.16 -8.87 -5.45
C LYS A 32 -2.32 -9.24 -6.92
N CYS A 33 -1.78 -10.40 -7.29
CA CYS A 33 -2.03 -10.96 -8.61
C CYS A 33 -3.48 -11.46 -8.67
N ALA A 34 -4.24 -11.00 -9.66
CA ALA A 34 -5.63 -11.41 -9.82
C ALA A 34 -5.76 -12.89 -10.25
N ASP A 35 -4.70 -13.47 -10.85
CA ASP A 35 -4.72 -14.84 -11.36
C ASP A 35 -4.35 -15.88 -10.28
N CYS A 36 -3.28 -15.65 -9.51
CA CYS A 36 -2.80 -16.61 -8.50
C CYS A 36 -3.09 -16.18 -7.05
N GLY A 37 -3.54 -14.95 -6.84
CA GLY A 37 -3.90 -14.43 -5.52
C GLY A 37 -2.71 -14.01 -4.64
N LEU A 38 -1.47 -14.18 -5.08
CA LEU A 38 -0.30 -13.78 -4.30
C LEU A 38 -0.16 -12.26 -4.19
N ASP A 39 0.13 -11.78 -2.98
CA ASP A 39 0.44 -10.38 -2.72
C ASP A 39 1.79 -9.98 -3.35
N PHE A 40 1.84 -8.74 -3.84
CA PHE A 40 3.09 -8.12 -4.27
C PHE A 40 3.78 -7.46 -3.09
N HIS A 41 5.11 -7.58 -3.05
CA HIS A 41 5.94 -6.88 -2.08
C HIS A 41 6.37 -5.50 -2.59
N PHE A 42 6.20 -4.48 -1.75
CA PHE A 42 6.72 -3.14 -1.99
C PHE A 42 8.23 -3.12 -1.75
N LYS A 43 9.01 -2.87 -2.81
CA LYS A 43 10.47 -2.82 -2.77
C LYS A 43 10.96 -1.39 -2.60
N GLY A 44 12.07 -1.20 -1.87
CA GLY A 44 12.74 0.10 -1.73
C GLY A 44 12.05 1.07 -0.78
N VAL A 45 11.03 0.60 -0.05
CA VAL A 45 10.32 1.37 0.97
C VAL A 45 10.74 0.82 2.35
N PRO A 46 11.14 1.67 3.32
CA PRO A 46 11.49 1.20 4.64
C PRO A 46 10.27 0.61 5.36
N MET A 47 10.48 -0.42 6.17
CA MET A 47 9.42 -1.00 7.01
C MET A 47 9.15 -0.09 8.21
N GLY A 48 7.87 0.13 8.54
CA GLY A 48 7.47 0.87 9.72
C GLY A 48 6.21 1.71 9.51
N MET A 49 6.11 2.79 10.29
CA MET A 49 5.04 3.77 10.22
C MET A 49 5.65 5.16 10.29
N SER A 50 5.28 6.03 9.35
CA SER A 50 5.69 7.42 9.34
C SER A 50 4.55 8.27 8.78
N TYR A 51 4.36 9.45 9.36
CA TYR A 51 3.39 10.43 8.87
C TYR A 51 4.01 11.39 7.83
N SER A 52 5.32 11.31 7.58
CA SER A 52 6.03 12.23 6.67
C SER A 52 6.55 11.59 5.39
N HIS A 53 6.68 10.26 5.34
CA HIS A 53 7.11 9.55 4.15
C HIS A 53 6.46 8.16 4.08
N PRO A 54 6.35 7.56 2.88
CA PRO A 54 5.82 6.22 2.74
C PRO A 54 6.67 5.18 3.48
N MET A 55 6.00 4.23 4.11
CA MET A 55 6.59 3.05 4.74
C MET A 55 5.78 1.81 4.41
N ALA A 56 6.40 0.63 4.45
CA ALA A 56 5.69 -0.64 4.28
C ALA A 56 5.42 -1.30 5.63
N GLU A 57 4.37 -2.11 5.73
CA GLU A 57 4.22 -3.00 6.88
C GLU A 57 5.34 -4.06 6.91
N VAL A 58 5.48 -4.82 8.00
CA VAL A 58 6.62 -5.72 8.26
C VAL A 58 6.76 -6.83 7.20
N GLY A 59 5.66 -7.33 6.65
CA GLY A 59 5.64 -8.27 5.52
C GLY A 59 5.82 -7.62 4.15
N CYS A 60 5.97 -6.30 4.08
CA CYS A 60 6.09 -5.53 2.84
C CYS A 60 4.93 -5.70 1.86
N THR A 61 3.76 -6.20 2.29
CA THR A 61 2.58 -6.44 1.42
C THR A 61 1.58 -5.28 1.40
N GLU A 62 1.75 -4.32 2.31
CA GLU A 62 0.93 -3.11 2.41
C GLU A 62 1.85 -1.88 2.43
N LEU A 63 1.57 -0.93 1.54
CA LEU A 63 2.21 0.38 1.54
C LEU A 63 1.33 1.37 2.30
N ARG A 64 1.94 2.06 3.26
CA ARG A 64 1.34 3.13 4.04
C ARG A 64 1.93 4.45 3.61
N ALA A 65 1.19 5.20 2.80
CA ALA A 65 1.63 6.46 2.22
C ALA A 65 0.88 7.63 2.86
N PRO A 66 1.56 8.55 3.56
CA PRO A 66 0.95 9.80 4.00
C PRO A 66 0.43 10.60 2.79
N ILE A 67 -0.77 11.14 2.91
CA ILE A 67 -1.42 11.95 1.89
C ILE A 67 -2.04 13.20 2.52
N ALA A 68 -2.30 14.23 1.71
CA ALA A 68 -2.98 15.44 2.15
C ALA A 68 -4.14 15.77 1.21
N PRO A 69 -5.22 16.42 1.70
CA PRO A 69 -6.25 16.97 0.84
C PRO A 69 -5.65 17.97 -0.16
N GLY A 70 -6.10 17.91 -1.41
CA GLY A 70 -5.76 18.94 -2.40
C GLY A 70 -6.24 20.33 -1.95
N LYS A 71 -5.52 21.39 -2.32
CA LYS A 71 -6.00 22.77 -2.19
C LYS A 71 -6.84 23.11 -3.42
N LYS A 72 -8.02 23.72 -3.23
CA LYS A 72 -8.72 24.39 -4.33
C LYS A 72 -7.90 25.63 -4.72
N LEU A 73 -7.60 25.77 -6.01
CA LEU A 73 -6.97 26.96 -6.59
C LEU A 73 -7.94 28.15 -6.56
#